data_AF-A0A6A6DCI4-F1
#
_entry.id   AF-A0A6A6DCI4-F1
#
_cell.length_a   1.000
_cell.length_b   1.000
_cell.length_c   1.000
_cell.angle_alpha   90.00
_cell.angle_beta   90.00
_cell.angle_gamma   90.00
#
_symmetry.space_group_name_H-M   'P 1'
#
loop_
_entity.id
_entity.type
_entity.pdbx_description
1 polymer ?
#
loop_
_entity_poly.entity_id
_entity_poly.type
_entity_poly.pdbx_seq_one_letter_code
_entity_poly.pdbx_strand_id
1 'polypeptide(L)'
;MPAIKHPVKINSDPSIMQHTVLACMKHKIAVGRQPLLSGYARLSKMRDQNVARGLTAAIRYQVGVLKACLDAEGIALHHRYCRAVYAAVPKGTTGFGLARTIQKEVAKEMELLFTTELYCDV
;
A
#
# COMPACT_ATOMS: atom_id res chain seq x y z
N MET A 1 -18.83 -11.34 11.01
CA MET A 1 -17.99 -10.30 10.37
C MET A 1 -18.33 -10.27 8.89
N PRO A 2 -18.74 -9.14 8.29
CA PRO A 2 -19.15 -9.13 6.88
C PRO A 2 -17.92 -9.23 5.97
N ALA A 3 -18.03 -10.08 4.95
CA ALA A 3 -16.94 -10.42 4.03
C ALA A 3 -16.47 -9.21 3.19
N ILE A 4 -15.15 -9.06 3.09
CA ILE A 4 -14.45 -8.04 2.30
C ILE A 4 -14.75 -8.25 0.81
N LYS A 5 -15.44 -7.31 0.18
CA LYS A 5 -15.67 -7.29 -1.27
C LYS A 5 -14.59 -6.42 -1.92
N HIS A 6 -13.49 -7.05 -2.32
CA HIS A 6 -12.41 -6.54 -3.18
C HIS A 6 -11.75 -5.19 -2.81
N PRO A 7 -10.44 -5.17 -2.47
CA PRO A 7 -9.73 -3.92 -2.17
C PRO A 7 -9.58 -3.01 -3.41
N VAL A 8 -9.72 -1.69 -3.21
CA VAL A 8 -9.53 -0.67 -4.27
C VAL A 8 -8.21 0.09 -4.07
N LYS A 9 -7.53 0.37 -5.19
CA LYS A 9 -6.26 1.12 -5.27
C LYS A 9 -6.54 2.59 -5.58
N ILE A 10 -6.00 3.52 -4.78
CA ILE A 10 -6.25 4.96 -4.91
C ILE A 10 -5.01 5.71 -5.41
N ASN A 11 -5.16 6.50 -6.48
CA ASN A 11 -4.11 7.33 -7.10
C ASN A 11 -4.04 8.77 -6.54
N SER A 12 -3.05 9.54 -7.02
CA SER A 12 -2.28 10.58 -6.30
C SER A 12 -2.91 11.96 -6.05
N ASP A 13 -4.05 12.31 -6.62
CA ASP A 13 -4.67 13.62 -6.36
C ASP A 13 -5.47 13.60 -5.04
N PRO A 14 -5.25 14.52 -4.08
CA PRO A 14 -5.94 14.51 -2.80
C PRO A 14 -7.47 14.59 -2.89
N SER A 15 -8.00 15.34 -3.85
CA SER A 15 -9.45 15.47 -4.03
C SER A 15 -10.06 14.18 -4.58
N ILE A 16 -9.36 13.52 -5.51
CA ILE A 16 -9.73 12.18 -6.00
C ILE A 16 -9.60 11.15 -4.87
N MET A 17 -8.57 11.25 -4.04
CA MET A 17 -8.38 10.38 -2.88
C MET A 17 -9.54 10.48 -1.90
N GLN A 18 -9.98 11.69 -1.54
CA GLN A 18 -11.11 11.88 -0.62
C GLN A 18 -12.41 11.32 -1.21
N HIS A 19 -12.72 11.65 -2.46
CA HIS A 19 -13.91 11.11 -3.13
C HIS A 19 -13.88 9.58 -3.20
N THR A 20 -12.72 8.99 -3.45
CA THR A 20 -12.58 7.53 -3.51
C THR A 20 -12.76 6.90 -2.12
N VAL A 21 -12.24 7.52 -1.05
CA VAL A 21 -12.47 7.08 0.33
C VAL A 21 -13.96 7.08 0.66
N LEU A 22 -14.66 8.18 0.36
CA LEU A 22 -16.11 8.32 0.59
C LEU A 22 -16.90 7.26 -0.19
N ALA A 23 -16.54 7.02 -1.45
CA ALA A 23 -17.16 5.96 -2.24
C ALA A 23 -16.92 4.57 -1.63
N CYS A 24 -15.69 4.28 -1.19
CA CYS A 24 -15.37 3.02 -0.53
C CYS A 24 -16.18 2.82 0.76
N MET A 25 -16.37 3.87 1.57
CA MET A 25 -17.23 3.80 2.76
C MET A 25 -18.66 3.43 2.41
N LYS A 26 -19.25 4.15 1.44
CA LYS A 26 -20.64 3.93 0.99
C LYS A 26 -20.86 2.47 0.57
N HIS A 27 -19.84 1.86 -0.03
CA HIS A 27 -19.90 0.50 -0.53
C HIS A 27 -19.29 -0.56 0.41
N LYS A 28 -18.84 -0.16 1.61
CA LYS A 28 -18.20 -1.05 2.62
C LYS A 28 -16.97 -1.79 2.06
N ILE A 29 -16.17 -1.08 1.28
CA ILE A 29 -14.95 -1.57 0.64
C ILE A 29 -13.72 -1.17 1.46
N ALA A 30 -12.80 -2.11 1.63
CA ALA A 30 -11.53 -1.86 2.30
C ALA A 30 -10.59 -1.00 1.45
N VAL A 31 -9.99 0.03 2.05
CA VAL A 31 -9.11 0.98 1.34
C VAL A 31 -7.64 0.66 1.57
N GLY A 32 -6.88 0.58 0.48
CA GLY A 32 -5.42 0.44 0.50
C GLY A 32 -4.72 1.37 -0.48
N ARG A 33 -3.38 1.33 -0.44
CA ARG A 33 -2.50 2.13 -1.31
C ARG A 33 -1.55 1.18 -2.00
N GLN A 34 -1.55 1.24 -3.32
CA GLN A 34 -0.44 0.82 -4.12
C GLN A 34 0.41 2.07 -4.40
N PRO A 35 1.67 2.13 -3.95
CA PRO A 35 2.51 3.27 -4.28
C PRO A 35 2.75 3.34 -5.79
N LEU A 36 2.68 4.55 -6.32
CA LEU A 36 2.98 4.82 -7.71
C LEU A 36 4.49 4.71 -7.92
N LEU A 37 4.92 3.57 -8.44
CA LEU A 37 6.28 3.31 -8.87
C LEU A 37 6.60 3.91 -10.24
N SER A 38 5.67 4.60 -10.91
CA SER A 38 5.87 5.12 -12.28
C SER A 38 7.05 6.09 -12.40
N GLY A 39 7.43 6.81 -11.34
CA GLY A 39 8.69 7.57 -11.28
C GLY A 39 9.91 6.79 -10.76
N TYR A 40 9.68 5.66 -10.07
CA TYR A 40 10.69 4.92 -9.30
C TYR A 40 11.03 3.53 -9.87
N ALA A 41 10.33 3.05 -10.90
CA ALA A 41 10.65 1.80 -11.59
C ALA A 41 12.02 1.86 -12.30
N ARG A 42 12.49 3.07 -12.61
CA ARG A 42 13.84 3.34 -13.13
C ARG A 42 14.89 3.32 -12.01
N LEU A 43 14.49 3.73 -10.81
CA LEU A 43 15.32 3.81 -9.61
C LEU A 43 15.45 2.46 -8.88
N SER A 44 14.43 1.59 -8.93
CA SER A 44 14.50 0.23 -8.38
C SER A 44 15.50 -0.67 -9.11
N LYS A 45 15.95 -0.29 -10.31
CA LYS A 45 17.04 -0.93 -11.05
C LYS A 45 18.43 -0.47 -10.60
N MET A 46 18.54 0.64 -9.89
CA MET A 46 19.80 1.16 -9.36
C MET A 46 20.07 0.57 -7.97
N ARG A 47 21.22 -0.09 -7.79
CA ARG A 47 21.66 -0.62 -6.49
C ARG A 47 22.38 0.48 -5.67
N ASP A 48 21.68 1.57 -5.41
CA ASP A 48 22.20 2.69 -4.60
C ASP A 48 21.37 2.85 -3.31
N GLN A 49 22.04 2.98 -2.16
CA GLN A 49 21.40 3.16 -0.87
C GLN A 49 20.64 4.51 -0.76
N ASN A 50 21.12 5.56 -1.41
CA ASN A 50 20.44 6.86 -1.44
C ASN A 50 19.12 6.77 -2.19
N VAL A 51 19.07 5.94 -3.24
CA VAL A 51 17.85 5.66 -3.99
C VAL A 51 16.84 4.91 -3.13
N ALA A 52 17.26 3.90 -2.36
CA ALA A 52 16.38 3.18 -1.44
C ALA A 52 15.78 4.09 -0.34
N ARG A 53 16.58 5.01 0.21
CA ARG A 53 16.10 6.03 1.17
C ARG A 53 15.09 6.98 0.53
N GLY A 54 15.38 7.46 -0.67
CA GLY A 54 14.45 8.31 -1.44
C GLY A 54 13.12 7.62 -1.73
N LEU A 55 13.15 6.35 -2.16
CA LEU A 55 11.93 5.54 -2.35
C LEU A 55 11.13 5.44 -1.04
N THR A 56 11.80 5.15 0.07
CA THR A 56 11.16 5.01 1.38
C THR A 56 10.46 6.31 1.79
N ALA A 57 11.13 7.46 1.61
CA ALA A 57 10.56 8.77 1.90
C ALA A 57 9.35 9.11 1.00
N ALA A 58 9.45 8.83 -0.30
CA ALA A 58 8.36 9.04 -1.24
C ALA A 58 7.14 8.18 -0.92
N ILE A 59 7.36 6.93 -0.50
CA ILE A 59 6.29 6.05 -0.05
C ILE A 59 5.67 6.60 1.23
N ARG A 60 6.47 7.01 2.23
CA ARG A 60 5.95 7.61 3.48
C ARG A 60 5.05 8.80 3.19
N TYR A 61 5.48 9.70 2.30
CA TYR A 61 4.67 10.83 1.84
C TYR A 61 3.32 10.36 1.27
N GLN A 62 3.34 9.43 0.31
CA GLN A 62 2.12 8.91 -0.31
C GLN A 62 1.18 8.21 0.69
N VAL A 63 1.74 7.50 1.68
CA VAL A 63 0.99 6.85 2.75
C VAL A 63 0.38 7.87 3.70
N GLY A 64 1.13 8.91 4.06
CA GLY A 64 0.69 9.98 4.96
C GLY A 64 -0.51 10.75 4.40
N VAL A 65 -0.49 11.09 3.11
CA VAL A 65 -1.63 11.75 2.45
C VAL A 65 -2.90 10.88 2.52
N LEU A 66 -2.79 9.57 2.23
CA LEU A 66 -3.95 8.69 2.35
C LEU A 66 -4.41 8.52 3.80
N LYS A 67 -3.47 8.45 4.74
CA LYS A 67 -3.78 8.36 6.17
C LYS A 67 -4.58 9.58 6.62
N ALA A 68 -4.21 10.78 6.18
CA ALA A 68 -4.95 12.00 6.48
C ALA A 68 -6.40 11.97 5.93
N CYS A 69 -6.60 11.53 4.69
CA CYS A 69 -7.95 11.36 4.12
C CYS A 69 -8.80 10.35 4.92
N LEU A 70 -8.19 9.26 5.40
CA LEU A 70 -8.89 8.24 6.17
C LEU A 70 -9.17 8.69 7.61
N ASP A 71 -8.26 9.44 8.22
CA ASP A 71 -8.41 9.96 9.57
C ASP A 71 -9.54 11.01 9.64
N ALA A 72 -9.72 11.79 8.57
CA ALA A 72 -10.88 12.69 8.44
C ALA A 72 -12.22 11.97 8.53
N GLU A 73 -12.27 10.69 8.14
CA GLU A 73 -13.49 9.87 8.10
C GLU A 73 -13.51 8.76 9.19
N GLY A 74 -12.49 8.71 10.06
CA GLY A 74 -12.38 7.70 11.12
C GLY A 74 -12.12 6.26 10.63
N ILE A 75 -11.51 6.08 9.45
CA ILE A 75 -11.33 4.77 8.82
C ILE A 75 -9.91 4.24 9.03
N ALA A 76 -9.80 2.95 9.34
CA ALA A 76 -8.51 2.29 9.44
C ALA A 76 -7.90 1.99 8.07
N LEU A 77 -6.57 2.14 7.98
CA LEU A 77 -5.82 1.80 6.79
C LEU A 77 -5.62 0.28 6.64
N HIS A 78 -6.08 -0.32 5.54
CA HIS A 78 -6.19 -1.77 5.47
C HIS A 78 -4.96 -2.52 4.91
N HIS A 79 -4.31 -2.05 3.84
CA HIS A 79 -3.22 -2.82 3.22
C HIS A 79 -2.23 -2.05 2.31
N ARG A 80 -1.05 -2.66 2.03
CA ARG A 80 0.10 -2.06 1.30
C ARG A 80 0.96 -3.08 0.52
N TYR A 81 1.64 -2.66 -0.55
CA TYR A 81 2.45 -3.52 -1.45
C TYR A 81 3.93 -3.09 -1.53
N CYS A 82 4.92 -4.01 -1.58
CA CYS A 82 6.39 -3.83 -1.77
C CYS A 82 7.31 -3.62 -0.54
N ARG A 83 8.59 -4.03 -0.64
CA ARG A 83 9.61 -3.99 0.45
C ARG A 83 9.94 -2.61 1.00
N ALA A 84 10.17 -1.61 0.14
CA ALA A 84 10.34 -0.22 0.59
C ALA A 84 9.09 0.31 1.28
N VAL A 85 7.94 -0.31 1.00
CA VAL A 85 6.66 0.00 1.62
C VAL A 85 6.52 -0.68 2.96
N TYR A 86 6.98 -1.93 3.09
CA TYR A 86 7.10 -2.61 4.39
C TYR A 86 7.95 -1.81 5.38
N ALA A 87 9.03 -1.16 4.93
CA ALA A 87 9.86 -0.29 5.78
C ALA A 87 9.25 1.10 6.06
N ALA A 88 8.23 1.50 5.30
CA ALA A 88 7.59 2.80 5.40
C ALA A 88 6.26 2.77 6.17
N VAL A 89 5.76 1.59 6.57
CA VAL A 89 4.42 1.43 7.13
C VAL A 89 4.45 1.16 8.64
N PRO A 90 3.39 1.54 9.38
CA PRO A 90 3.25 1.20 10.79
C PRO A 90 3.26 -0.32 11.02
N LYS A 91 3.83 -0.75 12.15
CA LYS A 91 3.75 -2.14 12.61
C LYS A 91 2.28 -2.59 12.73
N GLY A 92 1.98 -3.83 12.36
CA GLY A 92 0.63 -4.39 12.33
C GLY A 92 -0.18 -4.13 11.05
N THR A 93 0.36 -3.38 10.09
CA THR A 93 -0.27 -3.21 8.76
C THR A 93 -0.13 -4.48 7.93
N THR A 94 -1.22 -4.96 7.32
CA THR A 94 -1.16 -6.12 6.42
C THR A 94 -0.54 -5.76 5.07
N GLY A 95 0.59 -6.37 4.76
CA GLY A 95 1.23 -6.35 3.45
C GLY A 95 0.53 -7.30 2.49
N PHE A 96 0.36 -6.90 1.24
CA PHE A 96 -0.01 -7.79 0.15
C PHE A 96 1.20 -7.96 -0.77
N GLY A 97 1.35 -9.15 -1.34
CA GLY A 97 2.45 -9.45 -2.25
C GLY A 97 2.19 -10.68 -3.10
N LEU A 98 2.94 -10.79 -4.20
CA LEU A 98 2.76 -11.84 -5.19
C LEU A 98 3.12 -13.20 -4.61
N ALA A 99 2.29 -14.20 -4.91
CA ALA A 99 2.54 -15.59 -4.55
C ALA A 99 3.93 -16.08 -4.96
N ARG A 100 4.57 -16.84 -4.07
CA ARG A 100 5.87 -17.50 -4.31
C ARG A 100 7.01 -16.55 -4.65
N THR A 101 6.98 -15.33 -4.11
CA THR A 101 8.09 -14.36 -4.22
C THR A 101 8.75 -14.08 -2.88
N ILE A 102 9.94 -13.47 -2.92
CA ILE A 102 10.71 -13.01 -1.76
C ILE A 102 9.93 -12.03 -0.86
N GLN A 103 8.82 -11.46 -1.35
CA GLN A 103 7.98 -10.55 -0.57
C GLN A 103 7.41 -11.20 0.69
N LYS A 104 7.11 -12.50 0.65
CA LYS A 104 6.63 -13.25 1.82
C LYS A 104 7.71 -13.39 2.89
N GLU A 105 8.94 -13.67 2.48
CA GLU A 105 10.09 -13.82 3.38
C GLU A 105 10.44 -12.49 4.03
N VAL A 106 10.50 -11.41 3.24
CA VAL A 106 10.76 -10.06 3.73
C VAL A 106 9.67 -9.58 4.68
N ALA A 107 8.39 -9.84 4.38
CA ALA A 107 7.31 -9.49 5.29
C ALA A 107 7.43 -10.22 6.64
N LYS A 108 7.87 -11.48 6.61
CA LYS A 108 8.16 -12.27 7.82
C LYS A 108 9.35 -11.70 8.61
N GLU A 109 10.46 -11.38 7.94
CA GLU A 109 11.63 -10.72 8.56
C GLU A 109 11.26 -9.40 9.25
N MET A 110 10.27 -8.69 8.69
CA MET A 110 9.83 -7.39 9.17
C MET A 110 8.65 -7.44 10.14
N GLU A 111 8.24 -8.63 10.59
CA GLU A 111 7.12 -8.84 11.52
C GLU A 111 5.78 -8.24 11.04
N LEU A 112 5.54 -8.29 9.72
CA LEU A 112 4.30 -7.80 9.10
C LEU A 112 3.36 -8.96 8.78
N LEU A 113 2.05 -8.71 8.91
CA LEU A 113 1.02 -9.60 8.37
C LEU A 113 1.12 -9.63 6.84
N PHE A 114 1.00 -10.80 6.20
CA PHE A 114 1.17 -10.95 4.76
C PHE A 114 0.01 -11.72 4.12
N THR A 115 -0.63 -11.11 3.12
CA THR A 115 -1.64 -11.73 2.27
C THR A 115 -1.09 -11.96 0.86
N THR A 116 -1.24 -13.19 0.37
CA THR A 116 -0.79 -13.55 -0.97
C THR A 116 -1.78 -13.07 -2.03
N GLU A 117 -1.29 -12.37 -3.05
CA GLU A 117 -2.05 -11.94 -4.23
C GLU A 117 -1.82 -12.92 -5.41
N LEU A 118 -2.90 -13.24 -6.12
CA LEU A 118 -2.95 -14.06 -7.33
C LEU A 118 -3.69 -13.29 -8.42
N TYR A 119 -3.24 -13.42 -9.66
CA TYR A 119 -3.87 -12.82 -10.84
C TYR A 119 -4.60 -13.94 -11.61
N CYS A 120 -5.89 -13.75 -11.88
CA CYS A 120 -6.76 -14.74 -12.53
C CYS A 120 -7.09 -14.38 -13.99
N ASP A 121 -6.55 -13.25 -14.48
CA ASP A 121 -6.75 -12.68 -15.81
C ASP A 121 -5.67 -13.12 -16.82
N VAL A 122 -5.05 -14.28 -16.59
CA VAL A 122 -3.99 -14.85 -17.42
C VAL A 122 -4.56 -15.75 -18.51
#